data_AF-Q1W587-F1
#
_entry.id   AF-Q1W587-F1
#
_cell.length_a   1.000
_cell.length_b   1.000
_cell.length_c   1.000
_cell.angle_alpha   90.00
_cell.angle_beta   90.00
_cell.angle_gamma   90.00
#
_symmetry.space_group_name_H-M   'P 1'
#
loop_
_entity.id
_entity.type
_entity.pdbx_description
1 polymer ?
#
loop_
_entity_poly.entity_id
_entity_poly.type
_entity_poly.pdbx_seq_one_letter_code
_entity_poly.pdbx_strand_id
1 'polypeptide(L)'
;VQQWPPTNCRVRIKQPCSNPRPLQYFTIHGLWPSNYSNPTKPSNCNGSKFEANKLSPEMRTKLKKSWPDVESGNDTKFWAGEWNKHGKCSEQTLNQMQYFERSFAMWKSYNITEILKNASIVPSATQTWKYSDIVSPIKAVTKTTPLLRCKYDLSHPNKTQLLHEVVF
;
A
#
# COMPACT_ATOMS: atom_id res chain seq x y z
N VAL A 1 3.40 -1.51 3.45
CA VAL A 1 3.40 -1.20 2.00
C VAL A 1 2.28 -0.23 1.70
N GLN A 2 2.58 0.93 1.12
CA GLN A 2 1.58 1.88 0.62
C GLN A 2 1.61 1.92 -0.91
N GLN A 3 0.46 2.06 -1.53
CA GLN A 3 0.26 2.06 -2.99
C GLN A 3 -0.20 3.43 -3.49
N TRP A 4 0.18 3.76 -4.72
CA TRP A 4 -0.30 4.93 -5.46
C TRP A 4 -1.41 4.50 -6.43
N PRO A 5 -2.70 4.82 -6.12
CA PRO A 5 -3.84 4.27 -6.86
C PRO A 5 -3.83 4.53 -8.38
N PRO A 6 -3.50 5.76 -8.87
CA PRO A 6 -3.48 6.05 -10.31
C PRO A 6 -2.52 5.16 -11.11
N THR A 7 -1.34 4.86 -10.57
CA THR A 7 -0.37 4.00 -11.27
C THR A 7 -0.85 2.56 -11.31
N ASN A 8 -1.42 2.03 -10.21
CA ASN A 8 -1.86 0.64 -10.14
C ASN A 8 -2.83 0.27 -11.25
N CYS A 9 -3.76 1.17 -11.59
CA CYS A 9 -4.68 0.93 -12.71
C CYS A 9 -4.06 1.15 -14.09
N ARG A 10 -3.19 2.16 -14.25
CA ARG A 10 -2.55 2.44 -15.54
C ARG A 10 -1.64 1.32 -16.04
N VAL A 11 -0.89 0.69 -15.15
CA VAL A 11 0.11 -0.34 -15.52
C VAL A 11 -0.47 -1.76 -15.63
N ARG A 12 -1.77 -1.93 -15.38
CA ARG A 12 -2.47 -3.23 -15.42
C ARG A 12 -3.13 -3.46 -16.78
N ILE A 13 -2.35 -4.00 -17.73
CA ILE A 13 -2.86 -4.28 -19.09
C ILE A 13 -3.66 -5.60 -19.16
N LYS A 14 -3.13 -6.68 -18.57
CA LYS A 14 -3.76 -8.02 -18.68
C LYS A 14 -5.03 -8.17 -17.83
N GLN A 15 -5.16 -7.39 -16.76
CA GLN A 15 -6.30 -7.38 -15.85
C GLN A 15 -6.61 -5.93 -15.46
N PRO A 16 -7.30 -5.19 -16.34
CA PRO A 16 -7.66 -3.80 -16.09
C PRO A 16 -8.45 -3.65 -14.78
N CYS A 17 -8.30 -2.51 -14.11
CA CYS A 17 -9.15 -2.17 -12.98
C CYS A 17 -10.61 -2.11 -13.45
N SER A 18 -11.50 -2.83 -12.76
CA SER A 18 -12.93 -2.82 -13.07
C SER A 18 -13.67 -1.64 -12.43
N ASN A 19 -13.12 -1.07 -11.35
CA ASN A 19 -13.68 0.09 -10.67
C ASN A 19 -12.56 0.95 -10.08
N PRO A 20 -11.80 1.68 -10.93
CA PRO A 20 -10.70 2.52 -10.48
C PRO A 20 -11.23 3.67 -9.62
N ARG A 21 -10.61 3.87 -8.44
CA ARG A 21 -10.95 5.00 -7.56
C ARG A 21 -10.02 6.18 -7.84
N PRO A 22 -10.53 7.41 -8.09
CA PRO A 22 -9.73 8.59 -8.43
C PRO A 22 -9.05 9.21 -7.20
N LEU A 23 -8.37 8.39 -6.40
CA LEU A 23 -7.69 8.81 -5.17
C LEU A 23 -6.30 9.36 -5.53
N GLN A 24 -6.03 10.59 -5.12
CA GLN A 24 -4.74 11.26 -5.33
C GLN A 24 -3.89 11.30 -4.05
N TYR A 25 -3.93 10.21 -3.29
CA TYR A 25 -3.10 10.02 -2.10
C TYR A 25 -2.68 8.56 -1.97
N PHE A 26 -1.56 8.32 -1.29
CA PHE A 26 -1.10 6.97 -1.00
C PHE A 26 -2.06 6.27 -0.04
N THR A 27 -2.45 5.05 -0.36
CA THR A 27 -3.28 4.19 0.48
C THR A 27 -2.49 2.96 0.91
N ILE A 28 -2.95 2.25 1.93
CA ILE A 28 -2.36 0.98 2.35
C ILE A 28 -2.62 -0.05 1.23
N HIS A 29 -1.58 -0.78 0.86
CA HIS A 29 -1.72 -2.07 0.16
C HIS A 29 -1.75 -3.18 1.20
N GLY A 30 -0.74 -3.22 2.08
CA GLY A 30 -0.75 -4.15 3.20
C GLY A 30 0.38 -4.02 4.20
N LEU A 31 0.18 -4.72 5.32
CA LEU A 31 1.16 -4.90 6.38
C LEU A 31 1.63 -6.36 6.31
N TRP A 32 2.85 -6.57 5.84
CA TRP A 32 3.35 -7.91 5.56
C TRP A 32 4.44 -8.25 6.56
N PRO A 33 4.21 -9.24 7.45
CA PRO A 33 5.25 -9.73 8.33
C PRO A 33 6.48 -10.14 7.52
N SER A 34 7.65 -9.85 8.07
CA SER A 34 8.94 -10.25 7.50
C SER A 34 9.77 -10.96 8.55
N ASN A 35 10.69 -11.81 8.09
CA ASN A 35 11.58 -12.59 8.92
C ASN A 35 13.01 -12.50 8.36
N TYR A 36 14.01 -12.64 9.23
CA TYR A 36 15.41 -12.79 8.82
C TYR A 36 15.70 -14.21 8.31
N SER A 37 14.87 -15.18 8.68
CA SER A 37 14.94 -16.57 8.21
C SER A 37 14.04 -16.83 6.99
N ASN A 38 14.28 -17.92 6.27
CA ASN A 38 13.44 -18.35 5.13
C ASN A 38 12.09 -18.93 5.61
N PRO A 39 10.93 -18.54 5.05
CA PRO A 39 10.73 -17.44 4.11
C PRO A 39 10.84 -16.07 4.77
N THR A 40 11.58 -15.17 4.13
CA THR A 40 11.80 -13.80 4.64
C THR A 40 10.54 -12.93 4.61
N LYS A 41 9.52 -13.37 3.86
CA LYS A 41 8.18 -12.77 3.78
C LYS A 41 7.15 -13.88 3.88
N PRO A 42 6.87 -14.40 5.09
CA PRO A 42 5.90 -15.47 5.27
C PRO A 42 4.53 -15.06 4.72
N SER A 43 3.84 -16.02 4.12
CA SER A 43 2.49 -15.84 3.60
C SER A 43 1.72 -17.15 3.70
N ASN A 44 0.39 -17.05 3.68
CA ASN A 44 -0.54 -18.18 3.79
C ASN A 44 -0.35 -19.02 5.05
N CYS A 45 0.09 -18.41 6.16
CA CYS A 45 0.28 -19.10 7.44
C CYS A 45 -1.04 -19.68 7.98
N ASN A 46 -0.96 -20.72 8.79
CA ASN A 46 -2.11 -21.24 9.54
C ASN A 46 -2.59 -20.18 10.55
N GLY A 47 -3.90 -20.12 10.76
CA GLY A 47 -4.52 -19.11 11.63
C GLY A 47 -6.00 -18.88 11.29
N SER A 48 -6.65 -18.01 12.04
CA SER A 48 -8.07 -17.69 11.89
C SER A 48 -8.33 -17.00 10.55
N LYS A 49 -9.40 -17.41 9.85
CA LYS A 49 -9.82 -16.71 8.63
C LYS A 49 -10.33 -15.31 8.96
N PHE A 50 -10.31 -14.43 7.95
CA PHE A 50 -10.88 -13.09 8.08
C PHE A 50 -12.36 -13.17 8.44
N GLU A 51 -12.75 -12.43 9.46
CA GLU A 51 -14.12 -12.33 9.94
C GLU A 51 -14.52 -10.85 9.99
N ALA A 52 -15.41 -10.42 9.09
CA ALA A 52 -15.74 -9.01 8.96
C ALA A 52 -16.29 -8.42 10.26
N ASN A 53 -17.15 -9.16 10.99
CA ASN A 53 -17.73 -8.78 12.28
C ASN A 53 -16.70 -8.50 13.39
N LYS A 54 -15.45 -9.01 13.29
CA LYS A 54 -14.35 -8.66 14.22
C LYS A 54 -13.82 -7.23 14.03
N LEU A 55 -14.20 -6.54 12.95
CA LEU A 55 -13.90 -5.13 12.75
C LEU A 55 -15.05 -4.26 13.26
N SER A 56 -14.73 -3.35 14.18
CA SER A 56 -15.68 -2.34 14.65
C SER A 56 -16.17 -1.44 13.49
N PRO A 57 -17.38 -0.87 13.57
CA PRO A 57 -17.86 0.08 12.56
C PRO A 57 -16.90 1.25 12.34
N GLU A 58 -16.31 1.78 13.40
CA GLU A 58 -15.31 2.86 13.33
C GLU A 58 -14.06 2.42 12.55
N MET A 59 -13.56 1.21 12.81
CA MET A 59 -12.39 0.69 12.11
C MET A 59 -12.67 0.51 10.62
N ARG A 60 -13.86 0.03 10.24
CA ARG A 60 -14.24 -0.07 8.82
C ARG A 60 -14.26 1.30 8.14
N THR A 61 -14.75 2.34 8.81
CA THR A 61 -14.72 3.72 8.28
C THR A 61 -13.29 4.20 8.07
N LYS A 62 -12.40 3.96 9.05
CA LYS A 62 -10.96 4.25 8.92
C LYS A 62 -10.35 3.51 7.72
N LEU A 63 -10.62 2.22 7.57
CA LEU A 63 -10.09 1.40 6.48
C LEU A 63 -10.63 1.78 5.10
N LYS A 64 -11.91 2.18 4.98
CA LYS A 64 -12.45 2.70 3.70
C LYS A 64 -11.67 3.89 3.16
N LYS A 65 -11.11 4.71 4.07
CA LYS A 65 -10.26 5.86 3.72
C LYS A 65 -8.80 5.45 3.51
N SER A 66 -8.22 4.70 4.45
CA SER A 66 -6.78 4.43 4.45
C SER A 66 -6.39 3.23 3.59
N TRP A 67 -7.27 2.25 3.43
CA TRP A 67 -6.99 0.95 2.79
C TRP A 67 -8.11 0.51 1.81
N PRO A 68 -8.56 1.37 0.89
CA PRO A 68 -9.53 0.96 -0.12
C PRO A 68 -8.95 -0.06 -1.09
N ASP A 69 -9.81 -0.90 -1.65
CA ASP A 69 -9.56 -1.60 -2.90
C ASP A 69 -9.64 -0.59 -4.05
N VAL A 70 -8.49 -0.31 -4.64
CA VAL A 70 -8.36 0.69 -5.71
C VAL A 70 -8.56 0.11 -7.10
N GLU A 71 -8.73 -1.21 -7.22
CA GLU A 71 -8.82 -1.93 -8.49
C GLU A 71 -10.24 -2.36 -8.82
N SER A 72 -10.91 -3.04 -7.88
CA SER A 72 -12.27 -3.55 -8.07
C SER A 72 -13.32 -2.84 -7.20
N GLY A 73 -12.86 -2.02 -6.25
CA GLY A 73 -13.71 -1.29 -5.32
C GLY A 73 -14.35 -2.16 -4.23
N ASN A 74 -13.99 -3.44 -4.10
CA ASN A 74 -14.50 -4.33 -3.07
C ASN A 74 -13.56 -4.37 -1.87
N ASP A 75 -13.67 -3.35 -1.01
CA ASP A 75 -12.79 -3.13 0.13
C ASP A 75 -12.74 -4.34 1.07
N THR A 76 -13.89 -4.92 1.43
CA THR A 76 -13.96 -6.07 2.35
C THR A 76 -13.26 -7.30 1.76
N LYS A 77 -13.43 -7.57 0.47
CA LYS A 77 -12.73 -8.68 -0.20
C LYS A 77 -11.22 -8.46 -0.21
N PHE A 78 -10.78 -7.23 -0.42
CA PHE A 78 -9.36 -6.89 -0.39
C PHE A 78 -8.76 -7.05 1.02
N TRP A 79 -9.43 -6.52 2.05
CA TRP A 79 -9.02 -6.71 3.45
C TRP A 79 -8.96 -8.18 3.84
N ALA A 80 -9.95 -8.97 3.42
CA ALA A 80 -9.97 -10.41 3.66
C ALA A 80 -8.78 -11.11 2.98
N GLY A 81 -8.46 -10.74 1.75
CA GLY A 81 -7.29 -11.25 1.03
C GLY A 81 -5.98 -10.96 1.76
N GLU A 82 -5.79 -9.71 2.18
CA GLU A 82 -4.59 -9.27 2.88
C GLU A 82 -4.45 -9.94 4.27
N TRP A 83 -5.52 -10.05 5.03
CA TRP A 83 -5.50 -10.79 6.31
C TRP A 83 -5.18 -12.28 6.10
N ASN A 84 -5.91 -12.93 5.20
CA ASN A 84 -5.78 -14.37 4.98
C ASN A 84 -4.41 -14.75 4.40
N LYS A 85 -3.81 -13.87 3.60
CA LYS A 85 -2.49 -14.12 3.00
C LYS A 85 -1.35 -13.67 3.90
N HIS A 86 -1.46 -12.53 4.59
CA HIS A 86 -0.36 -11.90 5.30
C HIS A 86 -0.63 -11.75 6.80
N GLY A 87 -1.80 -11.24 7.19
CA GLY A 87 -2.12 -10.95 8.60
C GLY A 87 -2.03 -12.15 9.54
N LYS A 88 -2.48 -13.34 9.09
CA LYS A 88 -2.36 -14.59 9.86
C LYS A 88 -0.92 -14.91 10.28
N CYS A 89 0.07 -14.50 9.50
CA CYS A 89 1.49 -14.75 9.82
C CYS A 89 1.99 -13.94 11.03
N SER A 90 1.19 -12.98 11.53
CA SER A 90 1.45 -12.24 12.77
C SER A 90 0.39 -12.48 13.85
N GLU A 91 -0.52 -13.46 13.68
CA GLU A 91 -1.69 -13.62 14.55
C GLU A 91 -1.32 -13.94 16.01
N GLN A 92 -0.16 -14.55 16.23
CA GLN A 92 0.37 -14.80 17.59
C GLN A 92 0.68 -13.51 18.37
N THR A 93 0.82 -12.36 17.69
CA THR A 93 1.14 -11.06 18.29
C THR A 93 0.05 -10.02 18.06
N LEU A 94 -0.57 -10.04 16.88
CA LEU A 94 -1.60 -9.10 16.46
C LEU A 94 -2.83 -9.88 16.01
N ASN A 95 -3.90 -9.86 16.81
CA ASN A 95 -5.18 -10.37 16.33
C ASN A 95 -5.70 -9.53 15.15
N GLN A 96 -6.77 -9.98 14.49
CA GLN A 96 -7.30 -9.30 13.30
C GLN A 96 -7.54 -7.80 13.51
N MET A 97 -8.19 -7.41 14.60
CA MET A 97 -8.46 -6.00 14.89
C MET A 97 -7.15 -5.21 15.04
N GLN A 98 -6.21 -5.71 15.85
CA GLN A 98 -4.92 -5.08 16.10
C GLN A 98 -4.06 -4.96 14.84
N TYR A 99 -4.13 -5.94 13.93
CA TYR A 99 -3.44 -5.89 12.64
C TYR A 99 -3.92 -4.69 11.79
N PHE A 100 -5.23 -4.48 11.70
CA PHE A 100 -5.81 -3.36 10.97
C PHE A 100 -5.59 -2.02 11.69
N GLU A 101 -5.67 -1.98 13.01
CA GLU A 101 -5.36 -0.79 13.81
C GLU A 101 -3.90 -0.37 13.63
N ARG A 102 -2.95 -1.32 13.71
CA ARG A 102 -1.53 -1.06 13.50
C ARG A 102 -1.27 -0.53 12.10
N SER A 103 -1.89 -1.14 11.09
CA SER A 103 -1.77 -0.71 9.69
C SER A 103 -2.28 0.72 9.49
N PHE A 104 -3.44 1.05 10.07
CA PHE A 104 -3.99 2.41 10.04
C PHE A 104 -3.08 3.42 10.77
N ALA A 105 -2.57 3.07 11.95
CA ALA A 105 -1.68 3.93 12.72
C ALA A 105 -0.38 4.24 11.95
N MET A 106 0.19 3.23 11.28
CA MET A 106 1.37 3.41 10.43
C MET A 106 1.08 4.32 9.24
N TRP A 107 -0.03 4.12 8.54
CA TRP A 107 -0.43 4.99 7.42
C TRP A 107 -0.63 6.44 7.86
N LYS A 108 -1.30 6.65 9.00
CA LYS A 108 -1.53 7.99 9.56
C LYS A 108 -0.22 8.69 9.96
N SER A 109 0.73 7.94 10.52
CA SER A 109 2.02 8.48 10.98
C SER A 109 2.97 8.81 9.83
N TYR A 110 2.87 8.08 8.72
CA TYR A 110 3.74 8.22 7.55
C TYR A 110 2.94 8.59 6.31
N ASN A 111 2.39 9.81 6.30
CA ASN A 111 1.65 10.33 5.15
C ASN A 111 2.60 10.70 4.00
N ILE A 112 2.93 9.71 3.15
CA ILE A 112 3.83 9.88 2.01
C ILE A 112 3.40 11.02 1.09
N THR A 113 2.09 11.16 0.86
CA THR A 113 1.56 12.21 -0.02
C THR A 113 1.96 13.59 0.46
N GLU A 114 1.77 13.88 1.74
CA GLU A 114 2.17 15.18 2.31
C GLU A 114 3.70 15.34 2.35
N ILE A 115 4.45 14.28 2.65
CA ILE A 115 5.92 14.32 2.65
C ILE A 115 6.45 14.71 1.26
N LEU A 116 5.95 14.06 0.20
CA LEU A 116 6.38 14.35 -1.17
C LEU A 116 5.90 15.74 -1.62
N LYS A 117 4.67 16.12 -1.30
CA LYS A 117 4.12 17.44 -1.63
C LYS A 117 4.94 18.57 -1.00
N ASN A 118 5.37 18.42 0.26
CA ASN A 118 6.23 19.38 0.95
C ASN A 118 7.63 19.48 0.33
N ALA A 119 8.09 18.44 -0.36
CA ALA A 119 9.30 18.45 -1.17
C ALA A 119 9.06 18.90 -2.63
N SER A 120 7.88 19.47 -2.92
CA SER A 120 7.46 19.87 -4.27
C SER A 120 7.41 18.72 -5.29
N ILE A 121 7.28 17.49 -4.81
CA ILE A 121 7.08 16.29 -5.63
C ILE A 121 5.58 15.99 -5.65
N VAL A 122 4.94 16.37 -6.75
CA VAL A 122 3.51 16.18 -7.02
C VAL A 122 3.32 15.41 -8.31
N PRO A 123 2.23 14.65 -8.49
CA PRO A 123 1.99 13.91 -9.73
C PRO A 123 2.07 14.83 -10.97
N SER A 124 2.80 14.39 -12.00
CA SER A 124 2.97 15.13 -13.25
C SER A 124 2.99 14.19 -14.44
N ALA A 125 2.46 14.66 -15.57
CA ALA A 125 2.47 13.93 -16.83
C ALA A 125 3.80 14.09 -17.60
N THR A 126 4.57 15.14 -17.30
CA THR A 126 5.78 15.52 -18.06
C THR A 126 7.03 15.56 -17.20
N GLN A 127 6.90 15.95 -15.93
CA GLN A 127 8.02 15.99 -15.01
C GLN A 127 8.41 14.57 -14.58
N THR A 128 9.72 14.33 -14.53
CA THR A 128 10.28 13.09 -13.96
C THR A 128 11.11 13.41 -12.72
N TRP A 129 11.24 12.42 -11.85
CA TRP A 129 12.05 12.50 -10.63
C TRP A 129 13.08 11.38 -10.63
N LYS A 130 14.27 11.67 -10.12
CA LYS A 130 15.24 10.61 -9.83
C LYS A 130 14.79 9.82 -8.61
N TYR A 131 15.30 8.60 -8.50
CA TYR A 131 15.05 7.75 -7.33
C TYR A 131 15.40 8.47 -6.01
N SER A 132 16.53 9.16 -5.98
CA SER A 132 17.00 9.94 -4.83
C SER A 132 16.04 11.06 -4.42
N ASP A 133 15.39 11.69 -5.38
CA ASP A 133 14.50 12.83 -5.14
C ASP A 133 13.27 12.37 -4.33
N ILE A 134 12.79 11.16 -4.58
CA ILE A 134 11.66 10.56 -3.87
C ILE A 134 12.09 9.96 -2.53
N VAL A 135 13.21 9.24 -2.50
CA VAL A 135 13.68 8.56 -1.27
C VAL A 135 14.12 9.54 -0.19
N SER A 136 14.82 10.62 -0.54
CA SER A 136 15.42 11.55 0.43
C SER A 136 14.40 12.22 1.36
N PRO A 137 13.30 12.85 0.88
CA PRO A 137 12.32 13.47 1.76
C PRO A 137 11.58 12.45 2.64
N ILE A 138 11.29 11.25 2.10
CA ILE A 138 10.68 10.17 2.88
C ILE A 138 11.61 9.75 4.01
N LYS A 139 12.89 9.46 3.71
CA LYS A 139 13.90 9.09 4.70
C LYS A 139 14.11 10.16 5.76
N ALA A 140 14.10 11.43 5.37
CA ALA A 140 14.28 12.55 6.29
C ALA A 140 13.20 12.58 7.39
N VAL A 141 11.95 12.21 7.04
CA VAL A 141 10.81 12.18 7.97
C VAL A 141 10.74 10.85 8.71
N THR A 142 10.83 9.71 8.02
CA THR A 142 10.63 8.39 8.64
C THR A 142 11.87 7.86 9.36
N LYS A 143 13.03 8.49 9.14
CA LYS A 143 14.35 8.04 9.63
C LYS A 143 14.75 6.64 9.14
N THR A 144 14.03 6.10 8.16
CA THR A 144 14.28 4.80 7.53
C THR A 144 14.39 4.98 6.03
N THR A 145 15.21 4.18 5.36
CA THR A 145 15.30 4.23 3.90
C THR A 145 14.15 3.42 3.30
N PRO A 146 13.16 4.04 2.62
CA PRO A 146 12.10 3.30 1.97
C PRO A 146 12.62 2.54 0.75
N LEU A 147 11.95 1.44 0.40
CA LEU A 147 12.08 0.80 -0.90
C LEU A 147 10.97 1.30 -1.83
N LEU A 148 11.36 1.88 -2.96
CA LEU A 148 10.43 2.23 -4.03
C LEU A 148 10.20 1.03 -4.96
N ARG A 149 8.94 0.78 -5.31
CA ARG A 149 8.56 -0.19 -6.34
C ARG A 149 7.91 0.54 -7.51
N CYS A 150 8.51 0.35 -8.67
CA CYS A 150 8.09 0.99 -9.91
C CYS A 150 7.70 -0.05 -10.95
N LYS A 151 6.88 0.35 -11.91
CA LYS A 151 6.49 -0.46 -13.07
C LYS A 151 6.67 0.33 -14.34
N TYR A 152 7.08 -0.33 -15.41
CA TYR A 152 7.18 0.30 -16.73
C TYR A 152 5.80 0.74 -17.21
N ASP A 153 5.74 1.95 -17.74
CA ASP A 153 4.59 2.41 -18.50
C ASP A 153 4.66 1.85 -19.92
N LEU A 154 3.97 0.73 -20.11
CA LEU A 154 3.92 0.03 -21.41
C LEU A 154 3.13 0.80 -22.48
N SER A 155 2.41 1.88 -22.09
CA SER A 155 1.71 2.75 -23.05
C SER A 155 2.62 3.83 -23.65
N HIS A 156 3.83 4.04 -23.10
CA HIS A 156 4.75 5.09 -23.53
C HIS A 156 6.05 4.50 -24.12
N PRO A 157 6.49 4.94 -25.31
CA PRO A 157 7.65 4.37 -26.01
C PRO A 157 8.98 4.57 -25.27
N ASN A 158 9.06 5.58 -24.40
CA ASN A 158 10.29 5.97 -23.70
C ASN A 158 10.64 5.09 -22.48
N LYS A 159 9.95 3.96 -22.26
CA LYS A 159 10.20 3.02 -21.14
C LYS A 159 10.31 3.70 -19.78
N THR A 160 9.54 4.77 -19.55
CA THR A 160 9.48 5.43 -18.25
C THR A 160 8.89 4.48 -17.21
N GLN A 161 9.35 4.60 -15.97
CA GLN A 161 8.80 3.84 -14.86
C GLN A 161 7.93 4.74 -14.00
N LEU A 162 6.77 4.22 -13.62
CA LEU A 162 5.84 4.88 -12.72
C LEU A 162 5.99 4.28 -11.32
N LEU A 163 6.14 5.14 -10.33
CA LEU A 163 6.05 4.74 -8.93
C LEU A 163 4.64 4.21 -8.65
N HIS A 164 4.56 3.00 -8.10
CA HIS A 164 3.27 2.40 -7.75
C HIS A 164 3.19 2.01 -6.27
N GLU A 165 4.32 1.76 -5.61
CA GLU A 165 4.37 1.42 -4.19
C GLU A 165 5.60 1.98 -3.48
N VAL A 166 5.42 2.31 -2.21
CA VAL A 166 6.49 2.64 -1.26
C VAL A 166 6.42 1.65 -0.10
N VAL A 167 7.56 1.04 0.23
CA VAL A 167 7.70 0.08 1.32
C VAL A 167 8.61 0.67 2.38
N PHE A 168 8.20 0.53 3.63
CA PHE A 168 8.98 0.88 4.82
C PHE A 168 9.38 -0.39 5.55
#